data_AF-A0A0F9ECB9-F1
#
_entry.id   AF-A0A0F9ECB9-F1
#
_cell.length_a   1.000
_cell.length_b   1.000
_cell.length_c   1.000
_cell.angle_alpha   90.00
_cell.angle_beta   90.00
_cell.angle_gamma   90.00
#
_symmetry.space_group_name_H-M   'P 1'
#
loop_
_entity.id
_entity.type
_entity.pdbx_description
1 polymer ?
#
loop_
_entity_poly.entity_id
_entity_poly.type
_entity_poly.pdbx_seq_one_letter_code
_entity_poly.pdbx_strand_id
1 'polypeptide(L)' 'MNTLSKNLKAMLSDTPLIKNLENPEYLKIIFDGKSSLKERFAEIEVQLVLEELSKLQHDSEKVFPKIKKIIKKPEL' A
#
# COMPACT_ATOMS: atom_id res chain seq x y z
N MET A 1 -21.87 -10.76 -7.07
CA MET A 1 -20.51 -10.28 -6.70
C MET A 1 -19.91 -9.60 -7.91
N ASN A 2 -19.62 -8.30 -7.82
CA ASN A 2 -19.07 -7.50 -8.93
C ASN A 2 -17.66 -7.99 -9.32
N THR A 3 -17.42 -8.09 -10.62
CA THR A 3 -16.12 -8.45 -11.23
C THR A 3 -15.00 -7.49 -10.83
N LEU A 4 -15.32 -6.22 -10.59
CA LEU A 4 -14.40 -5.23 -10.02
C LEU A 4 -13.86 -5.64 -8.65
N SER A 5 -14.69 -6.19 -7.75
CA SER A 5 -14.26 -6.65 -6.43
C SER A 5 -13.36 -7.88 -6.51
N LYS A 6 -13.55 -8.75 -7.52
CA LYS A 6 -12.67 -9.90 -7.77
C LYS A 6 -11.32 -9.47 -8.33
N ASN A 7 -11.31 -8.57 -9.31
CA ASN A 7 -10.07 -8.05 -9.89
C ASN A 7 -9.27 -7.21 -8.88
N LEU A 8 -9.93 -6.39 -8.07
CA LEU A 8 -9.27 -5.63 -7.01
C LEU A 8 -8.67 -6.55 -5.94
N LYS A 9 -9.38 -7.61 -5.54
CA LYS A 9 -8.83 -8.64 -4.64
C LYS A 9 -7.62 -9.36 -5.25
N ALA A 10 -7.72 -9.78 -6.52
CA ALA A 10 -6.66 -10.49 -7.23
C ALA A 10 -5.41 -9.62 -7.47
N MET A 11 -5.60 -8.35 -7.85
CA MET A 11 -4.50 -7.39 -8.00
C MET A 11 -3.81 -7.09 -6.66
N LEU A 12 -4.57 -7.03 -5.56
CA LEU A 12 -4.04 -6.75 -4.24
C LEU A 12 -3.33 -7.96 -3.63
N SER A 13 -3.79 -9.19 -3.86
CA SER A 13 -3.19 -10.40 -3.30
C SER A 13 -1.71 -10.61 -3.67
N ASP A 14 -1.29 -10.12 -4.83
CA ASP A 14 0.11 -10.20 -5.27
C ASP A 14 0.94 -8.96 -4.88
N THR A 15 0.36 -7.99 -4.16
CA THR A 15 1.12 -6.84 -3.66
C THR A 15 1.88 -7.20 -2.39
N PRO A 16 3.12 -6.70 -2.21
CA PRO A 16 3.86 -6.84 -0.96
C PRO A 16 3.06 -6.39 0.26
N LEU A 17 2.17 -5.38 0.10
CA LEU A 17 1.34 -4.87 1.17
C LEU A 17 0.40 -5.95 1.73
N ILE A 18 -0.30 -6.69 0.88
CA ILE A 18 -1.26 -7.72 1.35
C ILE A 18 -0.55 -8.92 1.96
N LYS A 19 0.60 -9.33 1.39
CA LYS A 19 1.44 -10.36 2.02
C LYS A 19 1.92 -9.92 3.40
N ASN A 20 2.28 -8.64 3.56
CA ASN A 20 2.69 -8.10 4.86
C ASN A 20 1.54 -8.08 5.88
N LEU A 21 0.28 -7.96 5.44
CA LEU A 21 -0.88 -8.07 6.33
C LEU A 21 -1.10 -9.50 6.88
N GLU A 22 -0.44 -10.52 6.34
CA GLU A 22 -0.41 -11.88 6.92
C GLU A 22 0.63 -12.00 8.05
N ASN A 23 1.57 -11.04 8.16
CA ASN A 23 2.57 -11.02 9.22
C ASN A 23 1.98 -10.41 10.51
N PRO A 24 1.89 -11.17 11.61
CA PRO A 24 1.27 -10.71 12.85
C PRO A 24 2.03 -9.55 13.52
N GLU A 25 3.36 -9.50 13.41
CA GLU A 25 4.15 -8.37 13.93
C GLU A 25 3.90 -7.10 13.12
N TYR A 26 3.74 -7.24 11.80
CA TYR A 26 3.39 -6.12 10.93
C TYR A 26 1.98 -5.60 11.23
N LEU A 27 1.02 -6.50 11.44
CA LEU A 27 -0.34 -6.14 11.86
C LEU A 27 -0.34 -5.41 13.21
N LYS A 28 0.47 -5.85 14.17
CA LYS A 28 0.59 -5.19 15.48
C LYS A 28 1.09 -3.75 15.33
N ILE A 29 2.06 -3.51 14.45
CA ILE A 29 2.57 -2.17 14.14
C ILE A 29 1.50 -1.33 13.45
N ILE A 30 0.83 -1.86 12.42
CA ILE A 30 -0.19 -1.12 11.68
C ILE A 30 -1.40 -0.78 12.55
N PHE A 31 -1.84 -1.73 13.40
CA PHE A 31 -2.99 -1.52 14.27
C PHE A 31 -2.74 -0.44 15.29
N ASP A 32 -1.52 -0.29 15.81
CA ASP A 32 -1.17 0.80 16.74
C ASP A 32 -2.19 0.93 17.89
N GLY A 33 -2.50 -0.21 18.51
CA GLY A 33 -3.50 -0.32 19.58
C GLY A 33 -4.96 -0.40 19.13
N LYS A 34 -5.27 -0.34 17.83
CA LYS A 34 -6.61 -0.55 17.27
C LYS A 34 -6.96 -2.03 17.12
N SER A 35 -8.26 -2.31 17.03
CA SER A 35 -8.79 -3.67 16.90
C SER A 35 -8.85 -4.18 15.45
N SER A 36 -8.78 -3.28 14.48
CA SER A 36 -8.87 -3.61 13.06
C SER A 36 -8.28 -2.54 12.15
N LEU A 37 -7.96 -2.92 10.91
CA LEU A 37 -7.61 -1.98 9.85
C LEU A 37 -8.69 -0.92 9.63
N LYS A 38 -9.97 -1.30 9.71
CA LYS A 38 -11.09 -0.37 9.52
C LYS A 38 -11.06 0.74 10.56
N GLU A 39 -10.84 0.37 11.83
CA GLU A 39 -10.75 1.34 12.92
C GLU A 39 -9.53 2.24 12.75
N ARG A 40 -8.37 1.67 12.39
CA ARG A 40 -7.16 2.44 12.12
C ARG A 40 -7.33 3.43 10.96
N PHE A 41 -7.92 3.00 9.85
CA PHE A 41 -8.11 3.83 8.67
C PHE A 41 -9.25 4.84 8.81
N ALA A 42 -10.18 4.66 9.77
CA ALA A 42 -11.23 5.62 10.04
C ALA A 42 -10.70 6.95 10.61
N GLU A 43 -9.52 6.93 11.24
CA GLU A 43 -8.84 8.13 11.75
C GLU A 43 -8.17 8.93 10.64
N ILE A 44 -8.00 8.34 9.45
CA ILE A 44 -7.30 8.98 8.35
C ILE A 44 -8.26 9.88 7.59
N GLU A 45 -7.96 11.18 7.58
CA GLU A 45 -8.68 12.14 6.76
C GLU A 45 -8.29 11.96 5.29
N VAL A 46 -9.24 11.46 4.49
CA VAL A 46 -9.01 11.11 3.08
C VAL A 46 -8.52 12.29 2.24
N GLN A 47 -8.99 13.51 2.53
CA GLN A 47 -8.58 14.71 1.78
C GLN A 47 -7.10 15.03 2.01
N LEU A 48 -6.64 14.96 3.26
CA LEU A 48 -5.24 15.14 3.61
C LEU A 48 -4.33 14.11 2.91
N VAL A 49 -4.77 12.85 2.85
CA VAL A 49 -4.03 11.79 2.14
C VAL A 49 -3.93 12.07 0.65
N LEU A 50 -5.02 12.48 0.01
CA LEU A 50 -5.04 12.78 -1.42
C LEU A 50 -4.15 14.00 -1.74
N GLU A 51 -4.23 15.06 -0.93
CA GLU A 51 -3.37 16.24 -1.09
C GLU A 51 -1.89 15.88 -0.95
N GLU A 52 -1.53 15.08 0.05
CA GLU A 52 -0.14 14.66 0.27
C GLU A 52 0.35 13.71 -0.83
N LEU A 53 -0.50 12.80 -1.31
CA LEU A 53 -0.18 11.95 -2.47
C LEU A 53 0.04 12.79 -3.73
N SER A 54 -0.77 13.81 -3.97
CA SER A 54 -0.57 14.72 -5.11
C SER A 54 0.77 15.47 -5.02
N LYS A 55 1.16 15.95 -3.83
CA LYS A 55 2.49 16.57 -3.63
C LYS A 55 3.62 15.56 -3.87
N LEU A 56 3.51 14.35 -3.34
CA LEU A 56 4.51 13.30 -3.51
C LEU A 56 4.62 12.83 -4.97
N GLN A 57 3.52 12.82 -5.73
CA GLN A 57 3.57 12.49 -7.16
C GLN A 57 4.42 13.50 -7.94
N HIS A 58 4.36 14.78 -7.57
CA HIS A 58 5.25 15.81 -8.13
C HIS A 58 6.74 15.61 -7.77
N ASP A 59 7.05 15.03 -6.59
CA ASP A 59 8.44 14.75 -6.17
C ASP A 59 8.95 13.34 -6.57
N SER A 60 8.05 12.40 -6.85
CA SER A 60 8.34 10.98 -7.09
C SER A 60 8.98 10.67 -8.44
N GLU A 61 9.10 11.65 -9.34
CA GLU A 61 9.69 11.43 -10.66
C GLU A 61 11.14 10.92 -10.61
N LYS A 62 11.83 11.13 -9.48
CA LYS A 62 13.23 10.70 -9.27
C LYS A 62 13.35 9.45 -8.40
N VAL A 63 12.67 8.36 -8.77
CA VAL A 63 13.19 7.03 -8.41
C VAL A 63 14.63 6.94 -8.96
N PHE A 64 15.62 6.79 -8.06
CA PHE A 64 17.02 6.73 -8.45
C PHE A 64 17.23 5.69 -9.55
N PRO A 65 18.01 5.98 -10.62
CA PRO A 65 18.15 5.08 -11.77
C PRO A 65 18.58 3.66 -11.42
N LYS A 66 19.34 3.49 -10.33
CA LYS A 66 19.73 2.18 -9.78
C LYS A 66 18.53 1.37 -9.30
N ILE A 67 17.59 2.00 -8.60
CA ILE A 67 16.36 1.35 -8.11
C ILE A 67 15.44 0.99 -9.29
N LYS A 68 15.32 1.87 -10.31
CA LYS A 68 14.57 1.55 -11.55
C LYS A 68 15.12 0.28 -12.26
N LYS A 69 16.44 0.05 -12.22
CA LYS A 69 17.06 -1.15 -12.83
C LYS A 69 16.76 -2.43 -12.07
N ILE A 70 16.64 -2.36 -10.74
CA ILE A 70 16.31 -3.51 -9.90
C ILE A 70 14.85 -3.90 -10.09
N ILE A 71 13.93 -2.92 -10.07
CA ILE A 71 12.49 -3.17 -10.30
C ILE A 71 12.23 -3.78 -11.69
N LYS A 72 13.03 -3.42 -12.70
CA LYS A 72 12.93 -3.97 -14.07
C LYS A 72 13.49 -5.40 -14.24
N LYS A 73 14.07 -5.99 -13.19
CA LYS A 73 14.57 -7.37 -13.19
C LYS A 73 13.79 -8.18 -12.15
N PRO A 74 12.63 -8.73 -12.51
CA PRO A 74 11.82 -9.53 -11.59
C PRO A 74 12.41 -10.91 -11.26
N GLU A 75 13.61 -11.24 -11.76
CA GLU A 75 14.21 -12.59 -11.73
C GLU A 75 15.48 -12.67 -10.86
N LEU A 76 15.56 -11.83 -9.83
CA LEU A 76 16.53 -11.96 -8.74
C LEU A 76 15.85 -12.50 -7.49
#